data_AF-A0A951PM47-F1
#
_entry.id   AF-A0A951PM47-F1
#
_cell.length_a   1.000
_cell.length_b   1.000
_cell.length_c   1.000
_cell.angle_alpha   90.00
_cell.angle_beta   90.00
_cell.angle_gamma   90.00
#
_symmetry.space_group_name_H-M   'P 1'
#
loop_
_entity.id
_entity.type
_entity.pdbx_description
1 polymer ?
#
loop_
_entity_poly.entity_id
_entity_poly.type
_entity_poly.pdbx_seq_one_letter_code
_entity_poly.pdbx_strand_id
1 'polypeptide(L)' 'MYEPFLRLELTQIVIREQNLKLILYNPEREVIEKWIN' A
#
# COMPACT_ATOMS: atom_id res chain seq x y z
N MET A 1 -3.91 4.02 -8.33
CA MET A 1 -3.87 2.67 -8.96
C MET A 1 -3.33 1.56 -8.02
N TYR A 2 -3.37 1.71 -6.68
CA TYR A 2 -2.81 0.72 -5.74
C TYR A 2 -3.88 -0.19 -5.10
N GLU A 3 -5.13 0.25 -5.06
CA GLU A 3 -6.20 -0.45 -4.35
C GLU A 3 -6.48 -1.88 -4.83
N PRO A 4 -6.44 -2.21 -6.15
CA PRO A 4 -6.71 -3.57 -6.58
C PRO A 4 -5.62 -4.55 -6.13
N PHE A 5 -4.36 -4.13 -6.19
CA PHE A 5 -3.20 -4.97 -5.82
C PHE A 5 -3.11 -5.18 -4.30
N LEU A 6 -3.31 -4.11 -3.50
CA LEU A 6 -3.28 -4.19 -2.04
C LEU A 6 -4.47 -4.97 -1.44
N ARG A 7 -5.52 -5.25 -2.23
CA ARG A 7 -6.66 -6.08 -1.82
C ARG A 7 -6.44 -7.57 -2.08
N LEU A 8 -5.39 -7.96 -2.80
CA LEU A 8 -5.07 -9.37 -3.01
C LEU A 8 -4.58 -9.98 -1.69
N GLU A 9 -5.18 -11.10 -1.31
CA GLU A 9 -4.92 -11.79 -0.03
C GLU A 9 -3.43 -12.14 0.15
N LEU A 10 -2.78 -12.65 -0.90
CA LEU A 10 -1.34 -12.92 -0.92
C LEU A 10 -0.51 -11.67 -0.61
N THR A 11 -0.90 -10.52 -1.18
CA THR A 11 -0.18 -9.26 -1.00
C THR A 11 -0.32 -8.77 0.44
N GLN A 12 -1.51 -8.91 1.04
CA GLN A 12 -1.74 -8.57 2.45
C GLN A 12 -0.95 -9.47 3.41
N ILE A 13 -0.86 -10.78 3.12
CA ILE A 13 -0.06 -11.72 3.91
C ILE A 13 1.40 -11.30 3.89
N VAL A 14 1.99 -11.06 2.71
CA VAL A 14 3.40 -10.68 2.59
C VAL A 14 3.69 -9.36 3.31
N ILE A 15 2.81 -8.36 3.16
CA ILE A 15 2.96 -7.06 3.85
C ILE A 15 3.01 -7.24 5.37
N ARG A 16 2.10 -8.06 5.93
CA ARG A 16 2.02 -8.30 7.38
C ARG A 16 3.20 -9.13 7.88
N GLU A 17 3.47 -10.26 7.25
CA GLU A 17 4.50 -11.21 7.69
C GLU A 17 5.92 -10.63 7.58
N GLN A 18 6.14 -9.72 6.62
CA GLN A 18 7.43 -9.06 6.42
C GLN A 18 7.50 -7.66 7.07
N ASN A 19 6.46 -7.26 7.80
CA ASN A 19 6.40 -5.99 8.54
C ASN A 19 6.70 -4.76 7.65
N LEU A 20 6.15 -4.79 6.43
CA LEU A 20 6.44 -3.79 5.41
C LEU A 20 5.63 -2.52 5.65
N LYS A 21 6.34 -1.40 5.78
CA LYS A 21 5.74 -0.07 5.83
C LYS A 21 5.51 0.45 4.42
N LEU A 22 4.30 0.93 4.14
CA LEU A 22 3.90 1.40 2.82
C LEU A 22 3.44 2.85 2.85
N ILE A 23 3.68 3.55 1.75
CA ILE A 23 3.19 4.90 1.49
C ILE A 23 2.33 4.84 0.24
N LEU A 24 1.09 5.30 0.36
CA LEU A 24 0.20 5.51 -0.77
C LEU A 24 0.39 6.94 -1.27
N TYR A 25 0.96 7.05 -2.47
CA TYR A 25 1.21 8.32 -3.15
C TYR A 25 0.25 8.50 -4.31
N ASN A 26 -0.34 9.69 -4.42
CA ASN A 26 -1.15 10.09 -5.56
C ASN A 26 -0.30 10.92 -6.53
N PRO A 27 0.05 10.38 -7.70
CA PRO A 27 0.93 11.06 -8.65
C PRO A 27 0.28 12.23 -9.36
N GLU A 28 -1.05 12.27 -9.51
CA GLU A 28 -1.74 13.37 -10.20
C GLU A 28 -1.77 14.66 -9.37
N ARG A 29 -1.74 14.50 -8.04
CA ARG A 29 -1.81 15.60 -7.08
C ARG A 29 -0.48 15.85 -6.36
N GLU A 30 0.50 14.98 -6.59
CA GLU A 30 1.80 14.96 -5.92
C GLU A 30 1.72 14.97 -4.38
N VAL A 31 0.77 14.20 -3.84
CA VAL A 31 0.55 14.11 -2.38
C VAL A 31 0.64 12.69 -1.85
N ILE A 32 1.08 12.58 -0.59
CA ILE A 32 0.95 11.35 0.19
C ILE A 32 -0.47 11.29 0.75
N GLU A 33 -1.20 10.24 0.39
CA GLU A 33 -2.59 10.03 0.83
C GLU A 33 -2.66 9.21 2.12
N LYS A 34 -1.77 8.23 2.31
CA LYS A 34 -1.83 7.33 3.48
C LYS A 34 -0.49 6.67 3.81
N TRP A 35 -0.29 6.42 5.09
CA TRP A 35 0.77 5.58 5.64
C TRP A 35 0.16 4.28 6.16
N ILE A 36 0.76 3.14 5.81
CA ILE A 36 0.38 1.83 6.31
C ILE A 36 1.60 1.26 7.04
N ASN A 37 1.39 0.87 8.29
CA ASN A 37 2.38 0.20 9.13
C ASN A 37 2.04 -1.28 9.29
#